data_AF-A0A4U0UHK0-F1
#
_entry.id   AF-A0A4U0UHK0-F1
#
_cell.length_a   1.000
_cell.length_b   1.000
_cell.length_c   1.000
_cell.angle_alpha   90.00
_cell.angle_beta   90.00
_cell.angle_gamma   90.00
#
_symmetry.space_group_name_H-M   'P 1'
#
loop_
_entity.id
_entity.type
_entity.pdbx_description
1 polymer ?
#
loop_
_entity_poly.entity_id
_entity_poly.type
_entity_poly.pdbx_seq_one_letter_code
_entity_poly.pdbx_strand_id
1 'polypeptide(L)'
;MQGQANHFTRYAPSHIEYGVNRYQNETRRLYGVLDKHLSDSKADYLVGGKCTIADIAHWGWVSAAGWAGIQIEDFPALKAWEERMWERQAVQKGANIPDPYKMKELLADKEKMEKHAAQSRAWVQQGMKEDAEKNQARSQK
;
A
#
# COMPACT_ATOMS: atom_id res chain seq x y z
N MET A 1 -5.95 6.46 -3.28
CA MET A 1 -5.34 6.41 -4.63
C MET A 1 -4.35 5.26 -4.79
N GLN A 2 -3.53 4.96 -3.78
CA GLN A 2 -2.58 3.85 -3.79
C GLN A 2 -3.17 2.47 -4.17
N GLY A 3 -4.42 2.16 -3.78
CA GLY A 3 -5.06 0.92 -4.21
C GLY A 3 -5.12 0.76 -5.74
N GLN A 4 -5.38 1.85 -6.46
CA GLN A 4 -5.34 1.85 -7.93
C GLN A 4 -3.89 1.77 -8.45
N ALA A 5 -2.92 2.43 -7.78
CA ALA A 5 -1.51 2.27 -8.12
C ALA A 5 -1.08 0.80 -8.02
N ASN A 6 -1.45 0.11 -6.94
CA ASN A 6 -1.23 -1.33 -6.78
C ASN A 6 -1.89 -2.13 -7.90
N HIS A 7 -3.16 -1.82 -8.24
CA HIS A 7 -3.88 -2.53 -9.29
C HIS A 7 -3.18 -2.44 -10.65
N PHE A 8 -2.90 -1.23 -11.15
CA PHE A 8 -2.27 -1.06 -12.46
C PHE A 8 -0.81 -1.53 -12.48
N THR A 9 -0.12 -1.51 -11.34
CA THR A 9 1.29 -1.94 -11.26
C THR A 9 1.44 -3.45 -11.11
N ARG A 10 0.56 -4.12 -10.35
CA ARG A 10 0.75 -5.51 -9.91
C ARG A 10 -0.31 -6.48 -10.40
N TYR A 11 -1.56 -6.04 -10.56
CA TYR A 11 -2.71 -6.95 -10.70
C TYR A 11 -3.41 -6.88 -12.06
N ALA A 12 -3.24 -5.79 -12.80
CA ALA A 12 -3.79 -5.66 -14.15
C ALA A 12 -3.23 -6.77 -15.06
N PRO A 13 -4.06 -7.38 -15.93
CA PRO A 13 -3.64 -8.50 -16.78
C PRO A 13 -2.66 -8.04 -17.88
N SER A 14 -2.73 -6.76 -18.27
CA SER A 14 -1.82 -6.11 -19.20
C SER A 14 -1.29 -4.81 -18.62
N HIS A 15 -0.12 -4.39 -19.10
CA HIS A 15 0.46 -3.12 -18.68
C HIS A 15 -0.28 -1.94 -19.34
N ILE A 16 -0.77 -1.00 -18.52
CA ILE A 16 -1.47 0.20 -18.97
C ILE A 16 -0.72 1.41 -18.42
N GLU A 17 0.22 1.93 -19.21
CA GLU A 17 1.16 2.98 -18.80
C GLU A 17 0.45 4.21 -18.21
N TYR A 18 -0.60 4.71 -18.86
CA TYR A 18 -1.39 5.84 -18.35
C TYR A 18 -1.97 5.57 -16.95
N GLY A 19 -2.48 4.37 -16.71
CA GLY A 19 -3.02 3.96 -15.42
C GLY A 19 -1.95 3.93 -14.34
N VAL A 20 -0.81 3.30 -14.63
CA VAL A 20 0.35 3.26 -13.73
C VAL A 20 0.80 4.68 -13.37
N ASN A 21 1.09 5.50 -14.38
CA ASN A 21 1.60 6.85 -14.19
C ASN A 21 0.63 7.73 -13.42
N ARG A 22 -0.67 7.73 -13.78
CA ARG A 22 -1.69 8.53 -13.11
C ARG A 22 -1.76 8.24 -11.62
N TYR A 23 -1.86 6.96 -11.25
CA TYR A 23 -2.09 6.59 -9.85
C TYR A 23 -0.82 6.57 -9.01
N GLN A 24 0.35 6.29 -9.61
CA GLN A 24 1.63 6.48 -8.92
C GLN A 24 1.88 7.96 -8.65
N ASN A 25 1.68 8.84 -9.63
CA ASN A 25 1.88 10.29 -9.46
C ASN A 25 0.95 10.86 -8.38
N GLU A 26 -0.33 10.50 -8.39
CA GLU A 26 -1.26 10.96 -7.37
C GLU A 26 -0.93 10.40 -5.99
N THR A 27 -0.45 9.15 -5.89
CA THR A 27 -0.02 8.59 -4.60
C THR A 27 1.24 9.26 -4.08
N ARG A 28 2.21 9.57 -4.96
CA ARG A 28 3.39 10.40 -4.62
C ARG A 28 2.96 11.78 -4.13
N ARG A 29 1.97 12.41 -4.77
CA ARG A 29 1.43 13.71 -4.33
C ARG A 29 0.84 13.63 -2.92
N LEU A 30 0.06 12.59 -2.62
CA LEU A 30 -0.51 12.37 -1.29
C LEU A 30 0.58 12.13 -0.23
N TYR A 31 1.62 11.36 -0.56
CA TYR A 31 2.77 11.18 0.33
C TYR A 31 3.51 12.50 0.58
N GLY A 32 3.67 13.32 -0.46
CA GLY A 32 4.23 14.68 -0.33
C GLY A 32 3.41 15.58 0.60
N VAL A 33 2.08 15.44 0.63
CA VAL A 33 1.23 16.16 1.59
C VAL A 33 1.51 15.72 3.02
N LEU A 34 1.59 14.40 3.27
CA LEU A 34 1.88 13.86 4.60
C LEU A 34 3.29 14.22 5.08
N ASP A 35 4.28 14.08 4.18
CA ASP A 35 5.68 14.42 4.45
C ASP A 35 5.84 15.89 4.81
N LYS A 36 5.25 16.78 4.00
CA LYS A 36 5.24 18.22 4.27
C LYS A 36 4.56 18.54 5.59
N HIS A 37 3.40 17.93 5.88
CA HIS A 37 2.68 18.15 7.14
C HIS A 37 3.52 17.74 8.36
N LEU A 38 4.14 16.56 8.33
CA LEU A 38 5.00 16.08 9.40
C LEU A 38 6.25 16.96 9.57
N SER A 39 6.83 17.42 8.46
CA SER A 39 7.98 18.31 8.46
C SER A 39 7.65 19.70 9.04
N ASP A 40 6.59 20.34 8.54
CA ASP A 40 6.19 21.70 8.92
C ASP A 40 5.70 21.75 10.38
N SER A 41 4.90 20.77 10.80
CA SER A 41 4.36 20.71 12.16
C SER A 41 5.38 20.28 13.21
N LYS A 42 6.48 19.63 12.78
CA LYS A 42 7.47 18.96 13.65
C LYS A 42 6.83 18.00 14.65
N ALA A 43 5.64 17.49 14.34
CA ALA A 43 4.90 16.58 15.18
C ALA A 43 5.40 15.14 14.99
N ASP A 44 5.35 14.35 16.06
CA ASP A 44 5.72 12.93 15.99
C ASP A 44 4.66 12.06 15.28
N TYR A 45 3.44 12.57 15.16
CA TYR A 45 2.29 11.84 14.60
C TYR A 45 1.45 12.77 13.73
N LEU A 46 0.54 12.18 12.95
CA LEU A 46 -0.29 12.95 12.00
C LEU A 46 -1.18 13.99 12.70
N VAL A 47 -1.56 13.75 13.96
CA VAL A 47 -2.42 14.67 14.73
C VAL A 47 -1.75 15.02 16.06
N GLY A 48 -0.85 16.01 16.00
CA GLY A 48 -0.14 16.53 17.18
C GLY A 48 0.84 15.52 17.79
N GLY A 49 1.04 15.60 19.10
CA GLY A 49 2.08 14.83 19.80
C GLY A 49 1.73 13.39 20.20
N LYS A 50 0.65 12.80 19.67
CA LYS A 50 0.22 11.44 20.04
C LYS A 50 -0.28 10.64 18.85
N CYS A 51 -0.02 9.33 18.88
CA CYS A 51 -0.60 8.39 17.92
C CYS A 51 -2.13 8.39 18.05
N THR A 52 -2.81 8.50 16.93
CA THR A 52 -4.28 8.47 16.82
C THR A 52 -4.74 7.43 15.80
N ILE A 53 -6.06 7.32 15.63
CA ILE A 53 -6.63 6.52 14.55
C ILE A 53 -6.19 7.00 13.16
N ALA A 54 -5.82 8.28 13.00
CA ALA A 54 -5.29 8.77 11.73
C ALA A 54 -4.00 8.04 11.38
N ASP A 55 -3.09 7.86 12.34
CA ASP A 55 -1.83 7.18 12.10
C ASP A 55 -2.04 5.70 11.75
N ILE A 56 -2.91 5.02 12.51
CA ILE A 56 -3.25 3.60 12.30
C ILE A 56 -3.86 3.41 10.90
N ALA A 57 -4.76 4.30 10.49
CA ALA A 57 -5.43 4.23 9.19
C ALA A 57 -4.46 4.41 8.01
N HIS A 58 -3.37 5.16 8.19
CA HIS A 58 -2.40 5.43 7.12
C HIS A 58 -1.23 4.44 7.12
N TRP A 59 -0.81 3.94 8.28
CA TRP A 59 0.45 3.21 8.40
C TRP A 59 0.54 2.01 7.45
N GLY A 60 -0.50 1.18 7.38
CA GLY A 60 -0.50 0.00 6.50
C GLY A 60 -0.40 0.32 5.01
N TRP A 61 -0.81 1.52 4.59
CA TRP A 61 -0.63 1.99 3.22
C TRP A 61 0.80 2.47 2.99
N VAL A 62 1.32 3.31 3.88
CA VAL A 62 2.66 3.89 3.75
C VAL A 62 3.75 2.84 3.86
N SER A 63 3.62 1.88 4.78
CA SER A 63 4.58 0.79 4.96
C SER A 63 4.64 -0.19 3.77
N ALA A 64 3.68 -0.09 2.84
CA ALA A 64 3.64 -0.82 1.57
C ALA A 64 3.94 0.08 0.35
N ALA A 65 4.58 1.24 0.53
CA ALA A 65 4.92 2.19 -0.54
C ALA A 65 5.59 1.53 -1.77
N GLY A 66 6.61 0.71 -1.54
CA GLY A 66 7.34 0.04 -2.63
C GLY A 66 6.48 -0.93 -3.43
N TRP A 67 5.42 -1.48 -2.82
CA TRP A 67 4.47 -2.34 -3.52
C TRP A 67 3.68 -1.56 -4.57
N ALA A 68 3.35 -0.31 -4.26
CA ALA A 68 2.74 0.65 -5.18
C ALA A 68 3.72 1.21 -6.23
N GLY A 69 5.01 0.85 -6.16
CA GLY A 69 6.06 1.37 -7.03
C GLY A 69 6.59 2.74 -6.60
N ILE A 70 6.47 3.09 -5.32
CA ILE A 70 6.92 4.38 -4.77
C ILE A 70 8.08 4.14 -3.82
N GLN A 71 9.17 4.89 -4.01
CA GLN A 71 10.29 4.92 -3.08
C GLN A 71 9.93 5.81 -1.89
N ILE A 72 9.96 5.26 -0.69
CA ILE A 72 9.60 6.00 0.53
C ILE A 72 10.71 6.98 0.94
N GLU A 73 11.93 6.74 0.45
CA GLU A 73 13.12 7.55 0.64
C GLU A 73 12.97 8.98 0.08
N ASP A 74 12.07 9.18 -0.89
CA ASP A 74 11.72 10.49 -1.43
C ASP A 74 10.97 11.37 -0.41
N PHE A 75 10.53 10.80 0.73
CA PHE A 75 9.68 11.42 1.74
C PHE A 75 10.25 11.20 3.15
N PRO A 76 11.32 11.94 3.54
CA PRO A 76 12.09 11.63 4.74
C PRO A 76 11.31 11.78 6.06
N ALA A 77 10.42 12.76 6.19
CA ALA A 77 9.61 12.94 7.39
C ALA A 77 8.53 11.85 7.49
N LEU A 78 7.93 11.49 6.34
CA LEU A 78 6.98 10.38 6.27
C LEU A 78 7.64 9.03 6.56
N LYS A 79 8.86 8.81 6.07
CA LYS A 79 9.65 7.61 6.36
C LYS A 79 9.95 7.50 7.86
N ALA A 80 10.44 8.57 8.48
CA ALA A 80 10.71 8.59 9.92
C ALA A 80 9.43 8.32 10.75
N TRP A 81 8.29 8.84 10.31
CA TRP A 81 6.99 8.53 10.92
C TRP A 81 6.59 7.05 10.75
N GLU A 82 6.81 6.44 9.57
CA GLU A 82 6.54 5.01 9.34
C GLU A 82 7.38 4.13 10.26
N GLU A 83 8.67 4.44 10.38
CA GLU A 83 9.62 3.74 11.25
C GLU A 83 9.20 3.86 12.72
N ARG A 84 8.89 5.08 13.19
CA ARG A 84 8.38 5.34 14.54
C ARG A 84 7.08 4.57 14.82
N MET A 85 6.17 4.48 13.84
CA MET A 85 4.95 3.68 13.98
C MET A 85 5.27 2.18 14.10
N TRP A 86 6.21 1.67 13.31
CA TRP A 86 6.63 0.27 13.39
C TRP A 86 7.33 -0.09 14.70
N GLU A 87 8.04 0.83 15.34
CA GLU A 87 8.67 0.62 16.66
C GLU A 87 7.65 0.39 17.79
N ARG A 88 6.38 0.78 17.59
CA ARG A 88 5.32 0.59 18.59
C ARG A 88 4.92 -0.89 18.65
N GLN A 89 5.11 -1.51 19.82
CA GLN A 89 4.74 -2.92 20.05
C GLN A 89 3.27 -3.23 19.68
N ALA A 90 2.34 -2.31 19.92
CA ALA A 90 0.93 -2.50 19.56
C ALA A 90 0.70 -2.56 18.04
N VAL A 91 1.44 -1.76 17.26
CA VAL A 91 1.37 -1.78 15.78
C VAL A 91 1.94 -3.09 15.27
N GLN A 92 3.07 -3.55 15.79
CA GLN A 92 3.63 -4.85 15.42
C GLN A 92 2.67 -6.00 15.75
N LYS A 93 2.06 -6.01 16.94
CA LYS A 93 1.07 -7.02 17.31
C LYS A 93 -0.12 -7.03 16.34
N GLY A 94 -0.67 -5.87 16.02
CA GLY A 94 -1.80 -5.75 15.10
C GLY A 94 -1.45 -6.13 13.66
N ALA A 95 -0.28 -5.72 13.18
CA ALA A 95 0.17 -6.00 11.81
C ALA A 95 0.43 -7.49 11.55
N ASN A 96 0.73 -8.26 12.60
CA ASN A 96 1.04 -9.69 12.50
C ASN A 96 -0.17 -10.62 12.65
N ILE A 97 -1.41 -10.10 12.53
CA ILE A 97 -2.66 -10.86 12.65
C ILE A 97 -3.56 -10.59 11.43
N PRO A 98 -4.18 -11.60 10.80
CA PRO A 98 -4.09 -13.03 11.15
C PRO A 98 -2.74 -13.66 10.81
N ASP A 99 -2.05 -13.13 9.80
CA ASP A 99 -0.75 -13.60 9.35
C ASP A 99 0.35 -12.56 9.64
N PRO A 100 1.61 -12.99 9.83
CA PRO A 100 2.72 -12.08 10.03
C PRO A 100 2.89 -11.06 8.90
N TYR A 101 3.21 -9.81 9.24
CA TYR A 101 3.47 -8.75 8.29
C TYR A 101 4.84 -8.95 7.62
N LYS A 102 4.85 -9.32 6.34
CA LYS A 102 6.08 -9.65 5.59
C LYS A 102 6.45 -8.64 4.51
N MET A 103 5.77 -7.50 4.41
CA MET A 103 6.03 -6.55 3.33
C MET A 103 7.45 -5.99 3.35
N LYS A 104 8.04 -5.71 4.53
CA LYS A 104 9.42 -5.21 4.60
C LYS A 104 10.42 -6.22 4.00
N GLU A 105 10.27 -7.51 4.34
CA GLU A 105 11.08 -8.59 3.74
C GLU A 105 10.81 -8.73 2.24
N LEU A 106 9.54 -8.62 1.83
CA LEU A 106 9.13 -8.77 0.44
C LEU A 106 9.72 -7.65 -0.42
N LEU A 107 9.73 -6.41 0.06
CA LEU A 107 10.24 -5.26 -0.67
C LEU A 107 11.78 -5.25 -0.77
N ALA A 108 12.48 -5.92 0.16
CA ALA A 108 13.93 -6.06 0.12
C ALA A 108 14.42 -7.07 -0.94
N ASP A 109 13.56 -8.00 -1.37
CA ASP A 109 13.91 -9.05 -2.33
C ASP A 109 13.04 -8.92 -3.60
N LYS A 110 13.65 -8.40 -4.67
CA LYS A 110 12.97 -8.17 -5.95
C LYS A 110 12.40 -9.44 -6.55
N GLU A 111 13.10 -10.58 -6.46
CA GLU A 111 12.63 -11.83 -7.04
C GLU A 111 11.41 -12.36 -6.28
N LYS A 112 11.48 -12.36 -4.94
CA LYS A 112 10.36 -12.74 -4.08
C LYS A 112 9.16 -11.83 -4.30
N MET A 113 9.39 -10.52 -4.47
CA MET A 113 8.38 -9.51 -4.78
C MET A 113 7.65 -9.81 -6.09
N GLU A 114 8.38 -10.02 -7.19
CA GLU A 114 7.78 -10.32 -8.49
C GLU A 114 7.03 -11.66 -8.49
N LYS A 115 7.57 -12.68 -7.82
CA LYS A 115 6.88 -13.96 -7.66
C LYS A 115 5.57 -13.80 -6.89
N HIS A 116 5.58 -13.05 -5.78
CA HIS A 116 4.37 -12.76 -5.03
C HIS A 116 3.38 -11.96 -5.87
N ALA A 117 3.83 -10.96 -6.62
CA ALA A 117 2.98 -10.15 -7.49
C ALA A 117 2.30 -10.99 -8.58
N ALA A 118 3.02 -11.94 -9.19
CA ALA A 118 2.47 -12.88 -10.16
C ALA A 118 1.39 -13.78 -9.54
N GLN A 119 1.64 -14.32 -8.34
CA GLN A 119 0.66 -15.12 -7.60
C GLN A 119 -0.60 -14.31 -7.25
N SER A 120 -0.42 -13.09 -6.72
CA SER A 120 -1.53 -12.18 -6.42
C SER A 120 -2.32 -11.81 -7.66
N ARG A 121 -1.64 -11.54 -8.79
CA ARG A 121 -2.29 -11.26 -10.07
C ARG A 121 -3.16 -12.42 -10.52
N ALA A 122 -2.63 -13.64 -10.52
CA ALA A 122 -3.37 -14.82 -10.90
C ALA A 122 -4.62 -15.01 -10.02
N TRP A 123 -4.48 -14.84 -8.70
CA TRP A 123 -5.59 -14.93 -7.75
C TRP A 123 -6.68 -13.87 -8.00
N VAL A 124 -6.28 -12.61 -8.23
CA VAL A 124 -7.22 -11.51 -8.53
C VAL A 124 -7.98 -11.79 -9.84
N GLN A 125 -7.28 -12.19 -10.90
CA GLN A 125 -7.91 -12.46 -12.21
C GLN A 125 -8.87 -13.65 -12.13
N GLN A 126 -8.50 -14.70 -11.38
CA GLN A 126 -9.37 -15.83 -11.14
C GLN A 126 -10.65 -15.41 -10.37
N GLY A 127 -10.51 -14.62 -9.31
CA GLY A 127 -11.66 -14.10 -8.56
C GLY A 127 -12.60 -13.25 -9.43
N MET A 128 -12.04 -12.36 -10.26
CA MET A 128 -12.84 -11.56 -11.21
C MET A 128 -13.61 -12.42 -12.22
N LYS A 129 -13.01 -13.51 -12.69
CA LYS A 129 -13.68 -14.46 -13.59
C LYS A 129 -14.85 -15.16 -12.90
N GLU A 130 -14.64 -15.68 -11.69
CA GLU A 130 -15.67 -16.36 -10.90
C GLU A 130 -16.85 -15.43 -10.58
N ASP A 131 -16.57 -14.17 -10.25
CA ASP A 131 -17.62 -13.17 -9.99
C ASP A 131 -18.42 -12.85 -11.26
N ALA A 132 -17.75 -12.75 -12.43
CA ALA A 132 -18.43 -12.54 -13.70
C ALA A 132 -19.38 -13.71 -14.05
N GLU A 133 -18.92 -14.96 -13.86
CA GLU A 133 -19.73 -16.16 -14.06
C GLU A 133 -20.95 -16.21 -13.13
N LYS A 134 -20.76 -15.93 -11.82
CA LYS A 134 -21.85 -15.86 -10.85
C LYS A 134 -22.88 -14.79 -11.19
N ASN A 135 -22.44 -13.63 -11.67
CA ASN A 135 -23.33 -12.54 -12.06
C ASN A 135 -24.15 -12.89 -13.31
N GLN A 136 -23.53 -13.51 -14.31
CA GLN A 136 -24.25 -14.00 -15.50
C GLN A 136 -25.33 -15.03 -15.12
N ALA A 137 -25.01 -15.97 -14.24
CA ALA A 137 -25.97 -16.97 -13.78
C ALA A 137 -27.14 -16.37 -12.98
N ARG A 138 -26.94 -15.24 -12.27
CA ARG A 138 -28.00 -14.52 -11.56
C ARG A 138 -28.93 -13.77 -12.50
N SER A 139 -28.41 -13.16 -13.57
CA SER A 139 -29.21 -12.41 -14.55
C SER A 139 -30.04 -13.28 -15.48
N GLN A 140 -29.77 -14.59 -15.53
CA GLN A 140 -30.51 -15.58 -16.33
C GLN A 140 -31.66 -16.27 -15.55
N LYS A 141 -31.86 -15.93 -14.27
CA LYS A 141 -32.98 -16.39 -13.43
C LYS A 141 -34.02 -15.29 -13.27
#